data_AF-A0A4Y3VW51-F1
#
_entry.id   AF-A0A4Y3VW51-F1
#
_cell.length_a   1.000
_cell.length_b   1.000
_cell.length_c   1.000
_cell.angle_alpha   90.00
_cell.angle_beta   90.00
_cell.angle_gamma   90.00
#
_symmetry.space_group_name_H-M   'P 1'
#
loop_
_entity.id
_entity.type
_entity.pdbx_description
1 polymer ?
#
loop_
_entity_poly.entity_id
_entity_poly.type
_entity_poly.pdbx_seq_one_letter_code
_entity_poly.pdbx_strand_id
1 'polypeptide(L)'
;MNTLATVLLSTLPLAAGWAVHVRWLSRCLNTARRDPLTGLRTRDGFTRRATALLKDPRAVVVLADVDKFKQVNDTYGHAAGDALLKATADRLAHHVGRSGVAGRLGGDEFAAVLIDNHGTAADLLAVLHGVLARPVDGQDPHVCTTVSLGWVHAADFPADDLSGLLRRADEAMYAAKQARAGTRRAGLGWLFATVTGRRAGRTGARTDAPVIEVAA
;
A
#
# COMPACT_ATOMS: atom_id res chain seq x y z
N MET A 1 -52.71 12.09 33.94
CA MET A 1 -51.85 12.88 33.03
C MET A 1 -50.52 12.16 32.90
N ASN A 2 -50.23 11.57 31.75
CA ASN A 2 -49.14 10.59 31.55
C ASN A 2 -47.76 11.27 31.49
N THR A 3 -47.11 11.40 32.65
CA THR A 3 -45.71 11.85 32.78
C THR A 3 -44.72 11.00 31.98
N LEU A 4 -45.02 9.70 31.79
CA LEU A 4 -44.24 8.79 30.95
C LEU A 4 -44.24 9.18 29.46
N ALA A 5 -45.37 9.68 28.94
CA ALA A 5 -45.47 10.08 27.54
C ALA A 5 -44.63 11.33 27.24
N THR A 6 -44.53 12.26 28.19
CA THR A 6 -43.75 13.50 28.04
C THR A 6 -42.24 13.26 28.10
N VAL A 7 -41.77 12.32 28.94
CA VAL A 7 -40.35 11.93 29.03
C VAL A 7 -39.91 11.15 27.79
N LEU A 8 -40.78 10.30 27.22
CA LEU A 8 -40.52 9.63 25.94
C LEU A 8 -40.45 10.63 24.77
N LEU A 9 -41.30 11.67 24.77
CA LEU A 9 -41.32 12.66 23.67
C LEU A 9 -40.11 13.60 23.68
N SER A 10 -39.50 13.87 24.84
CA SER A 10 -38.32 14.75 24.96
C SER A 10 -36.99 14.04 24.69
N THR A 11 -36.95 12.71 24.76
CA THR A 11 -35.74 11.91 24.54
C THR A 11 -35.55 11.50 23.07
N LEU A 12 -36.63 11.41 22.29
CA LEU A 12 -36.60 11.08 20.86
C LEU A 12 -35.75 12.06 20.02
N PRO A 13 -35.83 13.39 20.19
CA PRO A 13 -35.00 14.34 19.44
C PRO A 13 -33.51 14.19 19.74
N LEU A 14 -33.15 13.88 21.00
CA LEU A 14 -31.76 13.68 21.41
C LEU A 14 -31.20 12.37 20.83
N ALA A 15 -31.97 11.28 20.86
CA ALA A 15 -31.59 10.01 20.26
C ALA A 15 -31.46 10.12 18.73
N ALA A 16 -32.39 10.82 18.07
CA ALA A 16 -32.34 11.10 16.64
C ALA A 16 -31.13 11.99 16.28
N GLY A 17 -30.88 13.04 17.06
CA GLY A 17 -29.71 13.91 16.91
C GLY A 17 -28.39 13.15 17.07
N TRP A 18 -28.28 12.28 18.08
CA TRP A 18 -27.12 11.41 18.27
C TRP A 18 -26.93 10.43 17.11
N ALA A 19 -28.00 9.79 16.63
CA ALA A 19 -27.92 8.87 15.49
C ALA A 19 -27.45 9.59 14.20
N VAL A 20 -27.96 10.80 13.95
CA VAL A 20 -27.50 11.65 12.83
C VAL A 20 -26.04 12.05 13.01
N HIS A 21 -25.63 12.44 14.22
CA HIS A 21 -24.25 12.82 14.54
C HIS A 21 -23.26 11.65 14.35
N VAL A 22 -23.58 10.46 14.89
CA VAL A 22 -22.79 9.23 14.71
C VAL A 22 -22.67 8.87 13.23
N ARG A 23 -23.75 9.04 12.45
CA ARG A 23 -23.76 8.76 11.01
C ARG A 23 -22.97 9.80 10.21
N TRP A 24 -22.96 11.07 10.64
CA TRP A 24 -22.09 12.10 10.08
C TRP A 24 -20.61 11.83 10.39
N LEU A 25 -20.26 11.55 11.64
CA LEU A 25 -18.90 11.16 12.03
C LEU A 25 -18.42 9.93 11.26
N SER A 26 -19.26 8.90 11.13
CA SER A 26 -18.94 7.69 10.37
C SER A 26 -18.71 7.97 8.89
N ARG A 27 -19.43 8.93 8.31
CA ARG A 27 -19.19 9.39 6.94
C ARG A 27 -17.87 10.14 6.85
N CYS A 28 -17.61 11.12 7.72
CA CYS A 28 -16.34 11.85 7.78
C CYS A 28 -15.13 10.92 7.93
N LEU A 29 -15.23 9.92 8.81
CA LEU A 29 -14.20 8.89 8.98
C LEU A 29 -14.05 7.99 7.75
N ASN A 30 -15.13 7.69 7.04
CA ASN A 30 -15.06 6.94 5.79
C ASN A 30 -14.47 7.77 4.64
N THR A 31 -14.73 9.08 4.59
CA THR A 31 -14.09 9.99 3.63
C THR A 31 -12.60 10.16 3.94
N ALA A 32 -12.23 10.23 5.23
CA ALA A 32 -10.83 10.30 5.68
C ALA A 32 -10.01 9.04 5.34
N ARG A 33 -10.66 7.96 4.91
CA ARG A 33 -10.01 6.72 4.47
C ARG A 33 -9.65 6.69 2.99
N ARG A 34 -9.88 7.79 2.26
CA ARG A 34 -9.44 7.95 0.88
C ARG A 34 -8.44 9.08 0.76
N ASP A 35 -7.40 8.84 -0.01
CA ASP A 35 -6.41 9.85 -0.37
C ASP A 35 -7.08 10.88 -1.31
N PRO A 36 -7.06 12.18 -0.99
CA PRO A 36 -7.76 13.19 -1.77
C PRO A 36 -7.16 13.41 -3.16
N LEU A 37 -5.87 13.11 -3.35
CA LEU A 37 -5.21 13.27 -4.63
C LEU A 37 -5.53 12.12 -5.59
N THR A 38 -5.42 10.89 -5.09
CA THR A 38 -5.47 9.66 -5.91
C THR A 38 -6.77 8.89 -5.83
N GLY A 39 -7.63 9.20 -4.86
CA GLY A 39 -8.89 8.46 -4.60
C GLY A 39 -8.71 7.05 -4.04
N LEU A 40 -7.48 6.54 -3.97
CA LEU A 40 -7.14 5.27 -3.33
C LEU A 40 -7.41 5.30 -1.83
N ARG A 41 -7.34 4.14 -1.19
CA ARG A 41 -7.44 4.09 0.27
C ARG A 41 -6.18 4.70 0.91
N THR A 42 -6.35 5.47 1.97
CA THR A 42 -5.22 5.85 2.85
C THR A 42 -4.67 4.60 3.56
N ARG A 43 -3.51 4.72 4.21
CA ARG A 43 -2.91 3.64 5.01
C ARG A 43 -3.92 2.92 5.91
N ASP A 44 -4.69 3.65 6.72
CA ASP A 44 -5.70 3.06 7.60
C ASP A 44 -6.83 2.36 6.84
N GLY A 45 -7.26 2.96 5.72
CA GLY A 45 -8.26 2.39 4.83
C GLY A 45 -7.80 1.07 4.21
N PHE A 46 -6.55 1.04 3.74
CA PHE A 46 -5.89 -0.09 3.13
C PHE A 46 -5.71 -1.21 4.15
N THR A 47 -5.07 -0.94 5.28
CA THR A 47 -4.76 -1.92 6.33
C THR A 47 -6.00 -2.72 6.72
N ARG A 48 -7.10 -2.04 7.05
CA ARG A 48 -8.35 -2.72 7.44
C ARG A 48 -8.86 -3.70 6.39
N ARG A 49 -8.83 -3.31 5.11
CA ARG A 49 -9.35 -4.16 4.01
C ARG A 49 -8.36 -5.26 3.65
N ALA A 50 -7.06 -4.97 3.68
CA ALA A 50 -5.98 -5.90 3.42
C ALA A 50 -5.97 -7.02 4.46
N THR A 51 -6.04 -6.72 5.75
CA THR A 51 -6.11 -7.73 6.83
C THR A 51 -7.31 -8.68 6.64
N ALA A 52 -8.44 -8.18 6.12
CA ALA A 52 -9.59 -9.04 5.82
C ALA A 52 -9.34 -9.98 4.62
N LEU A 53 -8.58 -9.54 3.62
CA LEU A 53 -8.23 -10.33 2.44
C LEU A 53 -7.13 -11.36 2.72
N LEU A 54 -6.22 -11.06 3.65
CA LEU A 54 -5.14 -11.98 4.05
C LEU A 54 -5.63 -13.28 4.71
N LYS A 55 -6.93 -13.37 5.05
CA LYS A 55 -7.54 -14.63 5.46
C LYS A 55 -7.58 -15.66 4.34
N ASP A 56 -7.47 -15.23 3.08
CA ASP A 56 -7.32 -16.10 1.93
C ASP A 56 -5.83 -16.38 1.69
N PRO A 57 -5.38 -17.65 1.72
CA PRO A 57 -3.97 -18.00 1.50
C PRO A 57 -3.46 -17.62 0.10
N ARG A 58 -4.37 -17.43 -0.87
CA ARG A 58 -4.05 -16.98 -2.23
C ARG A 58 -3.80 -15.48 -2.31
N ALA A 59 -3.91 -14.76 -1.19
CA ALA A 59 -3.60 -13.35 -1.14
C ALA A 59 -2.13 -13.08 -1.48
N VAL A 60 -1.91 -12.08 -2.32
CA VAL A 60 -0.61 -11.55 -2.68
C VAL A 60 -0.55 -10.11 -2.22
N VAL A 61 0.44 -9.79 -1.40
CA VAL A 61 0.74 -8.43 -0.96
C VAL A 61 1.79 -7.83 -1.88
N VAL A 62 1.54 -6.61 -2.33
CA VAL A 62 2.39 -5.86 -3.25
C VAL A 62 2.70 -4.50 -2.63
N LEU A 63 3.96 -4.09 -2.69
CA LEU A 63 4.42 -2.74 -2.42
C LEU A 63 5.03 -2.17 -3.69
N ALA A 64 4.75 -0.89 -3.94
CA ALA A 64 5.14 -0.18 -5.15
C ALA A 64 5.67 1.21 -4.77
N ASP A 65 6.79 1.60 -5.38
CA ASP A 65 7.42 2.90 -5.17
C ASP A 65 7.73 3.56 -6.51
N VAL A 66 7.31 4.81 -6.68
CA VAL A 66 7.54 5.57 -7.91
C VAL A 66 9.00 6.02 -7.96
N ASP A 67 9.76 5.48 -8.91
CA ASP A 67 11.19 5.75 -8.97
C ASP A 67 11.46 7.23 -9.27
N LYS A 68 12.45 7.81 -8.58
CA LYS A 68 12.93 9.19 -8.80
C LYS A 68 11.80 10.24 -8.79
N PHE A 69 10.72 10.02 -8.03
CA PHE A 69 9.57 10.93 -7.98
C PHE A 69 9.96 12.39 -7.67
N LYS A 70 10.92 12.59 -6.75
CA LYS A 70 11.46 13.92 -6.45
C LYS A 70 12.06 14.62 -7.68
N GLN A 71 12.80 13.90 -8.52
CA GLN A 71 13.39 14.46 -9.74
C GLN A 71 12.31 14.92 -10.72
N VAL A 72 11.19 14.19 -10.81
CA VAL A 72 10.04 14.60 -11.63
C VAL A 72 9.48 15.92 -11.11
N ASN A 73 9.26 16.05 -9.80
CA ASN A 73 8.80 17.31 -9.20
C ASN A 73 9.78 18.46 -9.44
N ASP A 74 11.07 18.23 -9.27
CA ASP A 74 12.10 19.26 -9.42
C ASP A 74 12.25 19.71 -10.88
N THR A 75 12.00 18.83 -11.85
CA THR A 75 12.19 19.10 -13.29
C THR A 75 10.92 19.65 -13.96
N TYR A 76 9.76 19.07 -13.64
CA TYR A 76 8.48 19.34 -14.32
C TYR A 76 7.43 20.00 -13.41
N GLY A 77 7.77 20.25 -12.15
CA GLY A 77 6.89 20.86 -11.16
C GLY A 77 5.95 19.88 -10.47
N HIS A 78 5.39 20.33 -9.34
CA HIS A 78 4.48 19.51 -8.52
C HIS A 78 3.20 19.08 -9.25
N ALA A 79 2.69 19.88 -10.18
CA ALA A 79 1.50 19.51 -10.95
C ALA A 79 1.73 18.25 -11.81
N ALA A 80 2.93 18.11 -12.40
CA ALA A 80 3.31 16.92 -13.15
C ALA A 80 3.48 15.70 -12.24
N GLY A 81 4.08 15.88 -11.05
CA GLY A 81 4.15 14.84 -10.04
C GLY A 81 2.78 14.38 -9.56
N ASP A 82 1.86 15.30 -9.31
CA ASP A 82 0.48 14.99 -8.93
C ASP A 82 -0.26 14.21 -10.03
N ALA A 83 -0.06 14.58 -11.30
CA ALA A 83 -0.61 13.85 -12.44
C ALA A 83 -0.04 12.42 -12.52
N LEU A 84 1.26 12.25 -12.29
CA LEU A 84 1.92 10.95 -12.24
C LEU A 84 1.41 10.06 -11.11
N LEU A 85 1.21 10.61 -9.91
CA LEU A 85 0.63 9.87 -8.79
C LEU A 85 -0.82 9.43 -9.07
N LYS A 86 -1.63 10.28 -9.70
CA LYS A 86 -2.99 9.94 -10.13
C LYS A 86 -2.98 8.80 -11.16
N ALA A 87 -2.17 8.93 -12.21
CA ALA A 87 -2.06 7.89 -13.23
C ALA A 87 -1.58 6.55 -12.65
N THR A 88 -0.60 6.58 -11.75
CA THR A 88 -0.09 5.39 -11.04
C THR A 88 -1.21 4.74 -10.23
N ALA A 89 -1.96 5.54 -9.48
CA ALA A 89 -3.08 5.09 -8.68
C ALA A 89 -4.21 4.47 -9.51
N ASP A 90 -4.60 5.10 -10.61
CA ASP A 90 -5.66 4.62 -11.49
C ASP A 90 -5.27 3.30 -12.14
N ARG A 91 -4.04 3.19 -12.65
CA ARG A 91 -3.49 1.96 -13.24
C ARG A 91 -3.45 0.83 -12.22
N LEU A 92 -2.96 1.11 -11.00
CA LEU A 92 -2.92 0.13 -9.92
C LEU A 92 -4.34 -0.32 -9.51
N ALA A 93 -5.27 0.61 -9.33
CA ALA A 93 -6.65 0.31 -8.97
C ALA A 93 -7.35 -0.54 -10.03
N HIS A 94 -7.16 -0.19 -11.31
CA HIS A 94 -7.71 -0.94 -12.43
C HIS A 94 -7.19 -2.38 -12.46
N HIS A 95 -5.88 -2.56 -12.29
CA HIS A 95 -5.24 -3.87 -12.31
C HIS A 95 -5.66 -4.74 -11.12
N VAL A 96 -5.76 -4.16 -9.92
CA VAL A 96 -6.21 -4.88 -8.70
C VAL A 96 -7.69 -5.27 -8.77
N GLY A 97 -8.51 -4.45 -9.44
CA GLY A 97 -9.93 -4.71 -9.63
C GLY A 97 -10.74 -4.76 -8.32
N ARG A 98 -11.92 -5.39 -8.39
CA ARG A 98 -12.91 -5.38 -7.28
C ARG A 98 -12.59 -6.38 -6.17
N SER A 99 -11.85 -7.43 -6.51
CA SER A 99 -11.55 -8.53 -5.59
C SER A 99 -10.43 -8.17 -4.61
N GLY A 100 -9.58 -7.20 -4.96
CA GLY A 100 -8.48 -6.75 -4.13
C GLY A 100 -8.71 -5.40 -3.45
N VAL A 101 -7.59 -4.80 -3.04
CA VAL A 101 -7.51 -3.45 -2.49
C VAL A 101 -6.21 -2.79 -2.89
N ALA A 102 -6.28 -1.55 -3.35
CA ALA A 102 -5.13 -0.67 -3.51
C ALA A 102 -5.21 0.49 -2.50
N GLY A 103 -4.05 0.98 -2.07
CA GLY A 103 -3.90 2.10 -1.16
C GLY A 103 -2.64 2.90 -1.43
N ARG A 104 -2.66 4.17 -1.04
CA ARG A 104 -1.49 5.04 -1.00
C ARG A 104 -1.02 5.14 0.45
N LEU A 105 0.19 4.64 0.71
CA LEU A 105 0.74 4.50 2.06
C LEU A 105 1.61 5.68 2.49
N GLY A 106 2.12 6.44 1.51
CA GLY A 106 3.02 7.56 1.67
C GLY A 106 2.98 8.52 0.47
N GLY A 107 4.03 9.33 0.29
CA GLY A 107 4.11 10.30 -0.80
C GLY A 107 4.03 9.62 -2.18
N ASP A 108 5.01 8.78 -2.47
CA ASP A 108 5.20 8.00 -3.70
C ASP A 108 5.01 6.49 -3.51
N GLU A 109 4.66 6.06 -2.29
CA GLU A 109 4.48 4.67 -1.92
C GLU A 109 3.02 4.22 -2.04
N PHE A 110 2.82 3.13 -2.79
CA PHE A 110 1.54 2.47 -3.00
C PHE A 110 1.60 1.01 -2.55
N ALA A 111 0.47 0.47 -2.13
CA ALA A 111 0.35 -0.94 -1.79
C ALA A 111 -0.92 -1.54 -2.37
N ALA A 112 -0.87 -2.84 -2.65
CA ALA A 112 -2.01 -3.61 -3.08
C ALA A 112 -2.08 -4.98 -2.40
N VAL A 113 -3.31 -5.48 -2.23
CA VAL A 113 -3.56 -6.90 -1.97
C VAL A 113 -4.52 -7.42 -3.03
N LEU A 114 -4.13 -8.49 -3.71
CA LEU A 114 -4.93 -9.17 -4.73
C LEU A 114 -5.04 -10.66 -4.40
N ILE A 115 -6.05 -11.33 -4.96
CA ILE A 115 -6.25 -12.77 -4.79
C ILE A 115 -5.78 -13.47 -6.07
N ASP A 116 -4.71 -14.24 -5.97
CA ASP A 116 -4.16 -14.96 -7.11
C ASP A 116 -4.87 -16.30 -7.30
N ASN A 117 -6.00 -16.27 -8.01
CA ASN A 117 -6.81 -17.47 -8.24
C ASN A 117 -6.12 -18.54 -9.10
N HIS A 118 -5.10 -18.16 -9.88
CA HIS A 118 -4.53 -19.00 -10.94
C HIS A 118 -3.01 -19.23 -10.81
N GLY A 119 -2.37 -18.71 -9.76
CA GLY A 119 -0.91 -18.80 -9.61
C GLY A 119 -0.16 -17.92 -10.62
N THR A 120 -0.80 -16.86 -11.12
CA THR A 120 -0.31 -15.99 -12.20
C THR A 120 0.15 -14.62 -11.70
N ALA A 121 0.30 -14.44 -10.39
CA ALA A 121 0.68 -13.15 -9.80
C ALA A 121 1.99 -12.59 -10.38
N ALA A 122 2.98 -13.43 -10.68
CA ALA A 122 4.23 -12.99 -11.27
C ALA A 122 4.03 -12.32 -12.64
N ASP A 123 3.27 -12.95 -13.53
CA ASP A 123 2.99 -12.44 -14.88
C ASP A 123 2.13 -11.19 -14.82
N LEU A 124 1.10 -11.19 -13.95
CA LEU A 124 0.25 -10.03 -13.72
C LEU A 124 1.06 -8.82 -13.25
N LEU A 125 2.00 -9.01 -12.32
CA LEU A 125 2.83 -7.93 -11.80
C LEU A 125 3.90 -7.47 -12.81
N ALA A 126 4.39 -8.35 -13.67
CA ALA A 126 5.25 -7.95 -14.79
C ALA A 126 4.49 -7.08 -15.79
N VAL A 127 3.23 -7.42 -16.11
CA VAL A 127 2.34 -6.59 -16.93
C VAL A 127 2.07 -5.25 -16.24
N LEU A 128 1.74 -5.27 -14.94
CA LEU A 128 1.51 -4.06 -14.16
C LEU A 128 2.72 -3.13 -14.19
N HIS A 129 3.94 -3.64 -13.99
CA HIS A 129 5.17 -2.87 -14.10
C HIS A 129 5.25 -2.14 -15.45
N GLY A 130 4.99 -2.85 -16.56
CA GLY A 130 4.99 -2.25 -17.90
C GLY A 130 3.89 -1.21 -18.11
N VAL A 131 2.71 -1.41 -17.53
CA VAL A 131 1.59 -0.43 -17.58
C VAL A 131 1.93 0.82 -16.76
N LEU A 132 2.53 0.66 -15.58
CA LEU A 132 2.91 1.76 -14.70
C LEU A 132 4.00 2.63 -15.32
N ALA A 133 4.91 2.05 -16.10
CA ALA A 133 5.98 2.78 -16.80
C ALA A 133 5.52 3.64 -17.99
N ARG A 134 4.24 3.57 -18.39
CA ARG A 134 3.73 4.36 -19.54
C ARG A 134 3.72 5.87 -19.22
N PRO A 135 3.95 6.75 -20.21
CA PRO A 135 3.78 8.19 -20.04
C PRO A 135 2.39 8.55 -19.52
N VAL A 136 2.27 9.68 -18.84
CA VAL A 136 0.98 10.20 -18.35
C VAL A 136 0.29 10.97 -19.48
N ASP A 137 -0.97 10.65 -19.75
CA ASP A 137 -1.73 11.33 -20.81
C ASP A 137 -1.85 12.83 -20.53
N GLY A 138 -1.61 13.66 -21.55
CA GLY A 138 -1.66 15.12 -21.44
C GLY A 138 -0.52 15.75 -20.63
N GLN A 139 0.54 14.97 -20.32
CA GLN A 139 1.82 15.50 -19.83
C GLN A 139 2.89 15.38 -20.93
N ASP A 140 4.03 16.03 -20.72
CA ASP A 140 5.20 15.82 -21.57
C ASP A 140 5.54 14.31 -21.62
N PRO A 141 5.75 13.70 -22.80
CA PRO A 141 6.14 12.29 -22.94
C PRO A 141 7.39 11.90 -22.13
N HIS A 142 8.25 12.86 -21.78
CA HIS A 142 9.41 12.68 -20.92
C HIS A 142 9.07 12.63 -19.42
N VAL A 143 7.82 12.93 -19.02
CA VAL A 143 7.26 12.63 -17.69
C VAL A 143 6.86 11.16 -17.67
N CYS A 144 7.87 10.31 -17.78
CA CYS A 144 7.77 8.87 -17.59
C CYS A 144 8.71 8.46 -16.47
N THR A 145 8.23 7.64 -15.54
CA THR A 145 9.11 6.99 -14.57
C THR A 145 8.70 5.54 -14.38
N THR A 146 9.66 4.75 -13.94
CA THR A 146 9.45 3.36 -13.57
C THR A 146 8.86 3.28 -12.17
N VAL A 147 8.19 2.17 -11.88
CA VAL A 147 7.70 1.88 -10.53
C VAL A 147 8.37 0.59 -10.10
N SER A 148 9.11 0.62 -9.02
CA SER A 148 9.69 -0.60 -8.46
C SER A 148 8.62 -1.35 -7.68
N LEU A 149 8.44 -2.65 -7.96
CA LEU A 149 7.45 -3.52 -7.33
C LEU A 149 8.13 -4.62 -6.52
N GLY A 150 7.69 -4.79 -5.28
CA GLY A 150 8.01 -5.94 -4.44
C GLY A 150 6.73 -6.65 -4.03
N TRP A 151 6.74 -7.98 -4.02
CA TRP A 151 5.52 -8.73 -3.71
C TRP A 151 5.77 -10.06 -3.01
N VAL A 152 4.76 -10.57 -2.33
CA VAL A 152 4.84 -11.79 -1.52
C VAL A 152 3.49 -12.51 -1.48
N HIS A 153 3.50 -13.84 -1.56
CA HIS A 153 2.30 -14.65 -1.27
C HIS A 153 2.14 -14.78 0.24
N ALA A 154 0.92 -14.57 0.73
CA ALA A 154 0.60 -14.78 2.14
C ALA A 154 0.86 -16.24 2.58
N ALA A 155 0.59 -17.21 1.69
CA ALA A 155 0.85 -18.62 1.95
C ALA A 155 2.32 -18.98 2.19
N ASP A 156 3.28 -18.19 1.68
CA ASP A 156 4.72 -18.44 1.93
C ASP A 156 5.10 -18.15 3.39
N PHE A 157 4.32 -17.31 4.08
CA PHE A 157 4.59 -16.84 5.44
C PHE A 157 3.30 -16.84 6.28
N PRO A 158 2.73 -18.01 6.60
CA PRO A 158 1.41 -18.12 7.23
C PRO A 158 1.33 -17.54 8.66
N ALA A 159 2.48 -17.33 9.32
CA ALA A 159 2.58 -16.72 10.65
C ALA A 159 2.68 -15.19 10.61
N ASP A 160 2.96 -14.59 9.44
CA ASP A 160 3.14 -13.15 9.31
C ASP A 160 1.77 -12.45 9.18
N ASP A 161 1.63 -11.32 9.88
CA ASP A 161 0.52 -10.41 9.66
C ASP A 161 0.78 -9.48 8.45
N LEU A 162 -0.13 -8.55 8.19
CA LEU A 162 0.04 -7.58 7.10
C LEU A 162 1.36 -6.79 7.22
N SER A 163 1.78 -6.44 8.44
CA SER A 163 3.00 -5.67 8.66
C SER A 163 4.24 -6.49 8.30
N GLY A 164 4.27 -7.76 8.68
CA GLY A 164 5.32 -8.71 8.30
C GLY A 164 5.41 -8.89 6.78
N LEU A 165 4.28 -9.11 6.12
CA LEU A 165 4.21 -9.26 4.66
C LEU A 165 4.61 -7.98 3.92
N LEU A 166 4.18 -6.80 4.38
CA LEU A 166 4.59 -5.52 3.79
C LEU A 166 6.09 -5.27 3.93
N ARG A 167 6.70 -5.67 5.06
CA ARG A 167 8.15 -5.57 5.26
C ARG A 167 8.92 -6.47 4.28
N ARG A 168 8.44 -7.69 4.05
CA ARG A 168 9.03 -8.60 3.04
C ARG A 168 8.88 -8.04 1.62
N ALA A 169 7.72 -7.46 1.31
CA ALA A 169 7.49 -6.79 0.04
C ALA A 169 8.42 -5.57 -0.13
N ASP A 170 8.66 -4.77 0.92
CA ASP A 170 9.63 -3.65 0.90
C ASP A 170 11.05 -4.13 0.61
N GLU A 171 11.51 -5.19 1.26
CA GLU A 171 12.84 -5.77 1.01
C GLU A 171 12.97 -6.26 -0.45
N ALA A 172 11.95 -6.93 -0.97
CA ALA A 172 11.91 -7.37 -2.35
C ALA A 172 11.90 -6.19 -3.33
N MET A 173 11.08 -5.17 -3.07
CA MET A 173 10.99 -3.94 -3.87
C MET A 173 12.33 -3.20 -3.90
N TYR A 174 12.99 -3.07 -2.74
CA TYR A 174 14.28 -2.44 -2.64
C TYR A 174 15.35 -3.18 -3.45
N ALA A 175 15.35 -4.52 -3.39
CA ALA A 175 16.23 -5.33 -4.23
C ALA A 175 15.89 -5.21 -5.74
N ALA A 176 14.61 -5.06 -6.10
CA ALA A 176 14.20 -4.77 -7.49
C ALA A 176 14.75 -3.41 -7.96
N LYS A 177 14.66 -2.39 -7.10
CA LYS A 177 15.15 -1.02 -7.36
C LYS A 177 16.66 -0.98 -7.55
N GLN A 178 17.43 -1.67 -6.71
CA GLN A 178 18.88 -1.77 -6.86
C GLN A 178 19.31 -2.52 -8.12
N ALA A 179 18.61 -3.61 -8.46
CA ALA A 179 18.88 -4.38 -9.66
C ALA A 179 18.33 -3.75 -10.95
N ARG A 180 17.53 -2.67 -10.85
CA ARG A 180 16.74 -2.10 -11.96
C ARG A 180 15.88 -3.14 -12.70
N ALA A 181 15.41 -4.14 -11.95
CA ALA A 181 14.63 -5.27 -12.49
C ALA A 181 13.13 -4.95 -12.61
N GLY A 182 12.67 -3.86 -11.96
CA GLY A 182 11.27 -3.41 -12.00
C GLY A 182 10.33 -4.18 -11.07
N THR A 183 10.46 -5.51 -10.97
CA THR A 183 9.64 -6.35 -10.08
C THR A 183 10.45 -7.46 -9.41
N ARG A 184 10.12 -7.79 -8.16
CA ARG A 184 10.74 -8.93 -7.45
C ARG A 184 9.80 -9.55 -6.41
N ARG A 185 9.79 -10.88 -6.35
CA ARG A 185 9.13 -11.65 -5.29
C ARG A 185 10.03 -11.73 -4.06
N ALA A 186 9.45 -11.59 -2.86
CA ALA A 186 10.13 -11.89 -1.61
C ALA A 186 10.54 -13.37 -1.60
N GLY A 187 11.82 -13.64 -1.36
CA GLY A 187 12.34 -15.00 -1.25
C GLY A 187 11.97 -15.62 0.10
N LEU A 188 11.97 -16.95 0.16
CA LEU A 188 11.87 -17.72 1.42
C LEU A 188 13.14 -17.62 2.29
N GLY A 189 14.25 -17.11 1.75
CA GLY A 189 15.54 -16.99 2.43
C GLY A 189 15.78 -15.62 3.08
N TRP A 190 16.15 -15.67 4.37
CA TRP A 190 16.62 -14.62 5.29
C TRP A 190 16.17 -13.17 5.01
N LEU A 191 15.20 -12.74 5.82
CA LEU A 191 15.02 -11.34 6.20
C LEU A 191 16.37 -10.80 6.67
N PHE A 192 16.89 -9.75 6.04
CA PHE A 192 18.00 -9.02 6.65
C PHE A 192 17.53 -8.53 8.02
N ALA A 193 18.10 -9.09 9.09
CA ALA A 193 17.73 -8.76 10.45
C ALA A 193 17.84 -7.24 10.66
N THR A 194 16.70 -6.56 10.79
CA THR A 194 16.66 -5.17 11.26
C THR A 194 17.10 -5.17 12.72
N VAL A 195 18.38 -4.89 12.97
CA VAL A 195 18.88 -4.55 14.30
C VAL A 195 18.41 -3.13 14.62
N THR A 196 17.53 -3.00 15.62
CA THR A 196 17.22 -1.74 16.33
C THR A 196 16.60 -0.59 15.53
N GLY A 197 15.64 -0.84 14.64
CA GLY A 197 14.77 0.22 14.10
C GLY A 197 15.48 1.30 13.26
N ARG A 198 16.72 1.06 12.79
CA ARG A 198 17.39 1.85 11.75
C ARG A 198 18.06 0.91 10.75
N ARG A 199 17.79 1.13 9.46
CA ARG A 199 18.35 0.36 8.32
C ARG A 199 19.89 0.38 8.34
N ALA A 200 20.51 -0.79 8.18
CA ALA A 200 21.92 -0.89 7.81
C ALA A 200 22.09 -0.45 6.34
N GLY A 201 23.12 0.36 6.03
CA GLY A 201 23.43 0.78 4.65
C GLY A 201 23.61 2.29 4.41
N ARG A 202 23.61 3.12 5.45
CA ARG A 202 24.06 4.53 5.35
C ARG A 202 25.55 4.59 5.71
N THR A 203 26.35 5.27 4.89
CA THR A 203 27.80 5.45 5.09
C THR A 203 28.09 5.94 6.51
N GLY A 204 28.80 5.12 7.31
CA GLY A 204 29.24 5.47 8.67
C GLY A 204 29.14 4.38 9.74
N ALA A 205 28.45 3.26 9.52
CA ALA A 205 28.39 2.18 10.52
C ALA A 205 29.58 1.21 10.33
N ARG A 206 30.56 1.28 11.24
CA ARG A 206 31.61 0.25 11.40
C ARG A 206 30.94 -1.06 11.81
N THR A 207 31.09 -2.10 10.99
CA THR A 207 30.72 -3.48 11.32
C THR A 207 31.85 -4.11 12.13
N ASP A 208 31.70 -4.15 13.45
CA ASP A 208 32.49 -5.02 14.33
C ASP A 208 31.54 -5.74 15.28
N ALA A 209 31.15 -6.97 14.95
CA ALA A 209 30.71 -8.02 15.89
C ALA A 209 30.45 -9.35 15.15
N PRO A 210 30.64 -10.50 15.80
CA PRO A 210 31.21 -11.68 15.18
C PRO A 210 30.18 -12.63 14.57
N VAL A 211 30.65 -13.37 13.55
CA VAL A 211 29.98 -14.52 12.96
C VAL A 211 29.97 -15.65 13.99
N ILE A 212 28.79 -16.06 14.46
CA ILE A 212 28.62 -17.33 15.17
C ILE A 212 27.92 -18.28 14.22
N GLU A 213 28.69 -19.23 13.71
CA GLU A 213 28.23 -20.40 12.98
C GLU A 213 27.71 -21.42 14.01
N VAL A 214 26.47 -21.88 13.86
CA VAL A 214 25.96 -23.05 14.61
C VAL A 214 25.52 -24.08 13.59
N ALA A 215 26.22 -25.22 13.61
CA ALA A 215 26.09 -26.32 12.67
C ALA A 215 24.86 -27.20 12.97
N ALA A 216 24.28 -27.69 11.87
CA ALA A 216 23.37 -28.84 11.67
C ALA A 216 22.13 -28.98 12.57
#